data_AF-A0A519VY63-F1
#
_entry.id   AF-A0A519VY63-F1
#
_cell.length_a   1.000
_cell.length_b   1.000
_cell.length_c   1.000
_cell.angle_alpha   90.00
_cell.angle_beta   90.00
_cell.angle_gamma   90.00
#
_symmetry.space_group_name_H-M   'P 1'
#
loop_
_entity.id
_entity.type
_entity.pdbx_description
1 polymer ?
#
loop_
_entity_poly.entity_id
_entity_poly.type
_entity_poly.pdbx_seq_one_letter_code
_entity_poly.pdbx_strand_id
1 'polypeptide(L)'
;EAQSAESFESLLQGRIAGVNIQLNSGEPGATPAIIIRGLAAVSRDDASALSEPLYVVDGMPIISRTSSEFSITSTNILADLNPSDIESVVVLKDASAAAIYGSRAANGVILITTKKGKIGKPQINFNIRTGINLVPQLLDVAGGAKEREQVAGLYQQYAPYGTYMPSMYTDITNPFYNNSSDWQGYLYGTSITQDYNTSIRGAGDYGQYSISLGYMDNKGILFNTGFKRYSSLASTTFYALNKKLIINNTLAVSRTDQGRNPDALSTGYSALLPLPNNPLVSGAEVYQPGKSANINDRVRFSSDATLNLVKDLSYNVNLSMEYLRSMQDVYSMSRRTLRADSRSASGENRNLLFQNTLTYAPQFG
;
A
#
# COMPACT_ATOMS: atom_id res chain seq x y z
N GLU A 1 -12.37 11.77 -15.61
CA GLU A 1 -12.72 10.38 -15.25
C GLU A 1 -12.19 10.02 -13.86
N ALA A 2 -13.06 9.43 -13.02
CA ALA A 2 -12.68 8.95 -11.70
C ALA A 2 -12.16 7.51 -11.81
N GLN A 3 -10.86 7.39 -12.08
CA GLN A 3 -10.14 6.11 -12.10
C GLN A 3 -10.34 5.40 -10.75
N SER A 4 -10.65 4.10 -10.80
CA SER A 4 -10.69 3.26 -9.60
C SER A 4 -9.25 3.04 -9.16
N ALA A 5 -8.94 3.35 -7.91
CA ALA A 5 -7.59 3.28 -7.40
C ALA A 5 -7.63 2.78 -5.96
N GLU A 6 -6.84 1.75 -5.68
CA GLU A 6 -6.71 1.19 -4.34
C GLU A 6 -6.00 2.16 -3.38
N SER A 7 -5.05 2.92 -3.93
CA SER A 7 -4.26 3.93 -3.24
C SER A 7 -4.32 5.25 -4.02
N PHE A 8 -4.38 6.39 -3.34
CA PHE A 8 -4.54 7.68 -4.02
C PHE A 8 -3.34 8.02 -4.90
N GLU A 9 -2.17 7.49 -4.58
CA GLU A 9 -0.91 7.72 -5.27
C GLU A 9 -0.96 7.21 -6.71
N SER A 10 -1.67 6.10 -6.94
CA SER A 10 -1.92 5.59 -8.29
C SER A 10 -2.78 6.56 -9.14
N LEU A 11 -3.63 7.39 -8.51
CA LEU A 11 -4.39 8.43 -9.22
C LEU A 11 -3.51 9.61 -9.67
N LEU A 12 -2.36 9.81 -9.02
CA LEU A 12 -1.44 10.90 -9.34
C LEU A 12 -0.48 10.52 -10.49
N GLN A 13 -0.43 9.25 -10.86
CA GLN A 13 0.47 8.76 -11.89
C GLN A 13 0.23 9.49 -13.22
N GLY A 14 1.28 10.10 -13.76
CA GLY A 14 1.22 10.85 -15.02
C GLY A 14 0.49 12.20 -14.96
N ARG A 15 -0.02 12.63 -13.79
CA ARG A 15 -0.76 13.90 -13.65
C ARG A 15 0.10 15.09 -13.22
N ILE A 16 1.31 14.85 -12.73
CA ILE A 16 2.19 15.89 -12.18
C ILE A 16 3.58 15.81 -12.83
N ALA A 17 3.97 16.87 -13.55
CA ALA A 17 5.30 16.98 -14.12
C ALA A 17 6.40 16.99 -13.03
N GLY A 18 7.47 16.24 -13.25
CA GLY A 18 8.59 16.12 -12.31
C GLY A 18 8.33 15.23 -11.09
N VAL A 19 7.20 14.51 -11.06
CA VAL A 19 6.91 13.47 -10.07
C VAL A 19 6.85 12.14 -10.81
N ASN A 20 7.77 11.23 -10.49
CA ASN A 20 7.75 9.88 -11.00
C ASN A 20 7.08 8.97 -9.98
N ILE A 21 6.01 8.27 -10.40
CA ILE A 21 5.29 7.31 -9.58
C ILE A 21 5.42 5.96 -10.27
N GLN A 22 6.17 5.05 -9.64
CA GLN A 22 6.44 3.73 -10.15
C GLN A 22 5.66 2.69 -9.32
N LEU A 23 4.68 2.07 -9.96
CA LEU A 23 4.01 0.89 -9.43
C LEU A 23 4.93 -0.30 -9.74
N ASN A 24 5.62 -0.80 -8.72
CA ASN A 24 6.61 -1.87 -8.88
C ASN A 24 5.97 -3.26 -9.07
N SER A 25 4.67 -3.39 -8.77
CA SER A 25 3.91 -4.61 -8.96
C SER A 25 2.42 -4.31 -9.19
N GLY A 26 1.70 -5.29 -9.71
CA GLY A 26 0.23 -5.30 -9.75
C GLY A 26 -0.39 -5.95 -8.51
N GLU A 27 0.37 -6.11 -7.42
CA GLU A 27 -0.13 -6.67 -6.17
C GLU A 27 -1.08 -5.67 -5.49
N PRO A 28 -2.30 -6.09 -5.10
CA PRO A 28 -3.22 -5.21 -4.39
C PRO A 28 -2.62 -4.69 -3.08
N GLY A 29 -2.78 -3.39 -2.81
CA GLY A 29 -2.26 -2.73 -1.61
C GLY A 29 -0.75 -2.45 -1.61
N ALA A 30 -0.05 -2.73 -2.72
CA ALA A 30 1.39 -2.47 -2.82
C ALA A 30 1.74 -0.98 -2.75
N THR A 31 2.89 -0.68 -2.14
CA THR A 31 3.44 0.68 -2.05
C THR A 31 4.03 1.11 -3.39
N PRO A 32 3.50 2.17 -4.03
CA PRO A 32 4.18 2.78 -5.16
C PRO A 32 5.46 3.48 -4.69
N ALA A 33 6.53 3.38 -5.46
CA ALA A 33 7.69 4.23 -5.27
C ALA A 33 7.40 5.61 -5.85
N ILE A 34 7.49 6.66 -5.02
CA ILE A 34 7.29 8.05 -5.45
C ILE A 34 8.62 8.80 -5.33
N ILE A 35 9.03 9.40 -6.44
CA ILE A 35 10.26 10.17 -6.54
C ILE A 35 9.91 11.56 -7.11
N ILE A 36 10.20 12.61 -6.34
CA ILE A 36 10.01 13.99 -6.76
C ILE A 36 11.36 14.54 -7.22
N ARG A 37 11.44 15.02 -8.47
CA ARG A 37 12.66 15.60 -9.09
C ARG A 37 13.85 14.63 -9.24
N GLY A 38 13.59 13.34 -9.37
CA GLY A 38 14.64 12.33 -9.51
C GLY A 38 15.30 11.97 -8.19
N LEU A 39 16.29 11.07 -8.23
CA LEU A 39 16.95 10.56 -7.02
C LEU A 39 17.92 11.62 -6.47
N ALA A 40 17.60 12.16 -5.30
CA ALA A 40 18.45 13.15 -4.62
C ALA A 40 19.64 12.51 -3.87
N ALA A 41 19.63 11.20 -3.65
CA ALA A 41 20.66 10.46 -2.93
C ALA A 41 21.13 9.23 -3.71
N VAL A 42 22.46 9.05 -3.79
CA VAL A 42 23.10 7.84 -4.31
C VAL A 42 23.73 7.13 -3.11
N SER A 43 23.09 6.09 -2.59
CA SER A 43 23.75 5.18 -1.64
C SER A 43 24.45 4.07 -2.42
N ARG A 44 25.73 3.84 -2.10
CA ARG A 44 26.56 2.83 -2.78
C ARG A 44 26.37 1.41 -2.25
N ASP A 45 25.79 1.25 -1.06
CA ASP A 45 25.76 -0.05 -0.38
C ASP A 45 24.40 -0.46 0.19
N ASP A 46 23.35 0.35 0.01
CA ASP A 46 22.04 0.06 0.59
C ASP A 46 20.90 0.51 -0.32
N ALA A 47 20.04 -0.42 -0.71
CA ALA A 47 18.79 -0.19 -1.44
C ALA A 47 17.75 0.62 -0.64
N SER A 48 18.12 1.14 0.54
CA SER A 48 17.28 1.94 1.44
C SER A 48 17.34 3.45 1.16
N ALA A 49 18.16 3.92 0.20
CA ALA A 49 18.17 5.32 -0.25
C ALA A 49 17.04 5.64 -1.23
N LEU A 50 15.84 5.09 -1.00
CA LEU A 50 14.64 5.60 -1.64
C LEU A 50 14.33 6.96 -1.02
N SER A 51 14.51 7.99 -1.83
CA SER A 51 14.21 9.39 -1.53
C SER A 51 12.69 9.58 -1.47
N GLU A 52 12.04 9.00 -0.45
CA GLU A 52 10.60 9.11 -0.27
C GLU A 52 10.23 10.54 0.18
N PRO A 53 9.15 11.13 -0.36
CA PRO A 53 8.68 12.44 0.05
C PRO A 53 8.02 12.37 1.43
N LEU A 54 7.96 13.52 2.11
CA LEU A 54 7.16 13.62 3.33
C LEU A 54 5.68 13.76 2.97
N TYR A 55 4.84 12.87 3.48
CA TYR A 55 3.38 13.01 3.37
C TYR A 55 2.85 13.82 4.54
N VAL A 56 1.94 14.74 4.26
CA VAL A 56 1.29 15.58 5.28
C VAL A 56 -0.22 15.53 5.06
N VAL A 57 -0.97 14.96 6.00
CA VAL A 57 -2.44 14.88 5.93
C VAL A 57 -3.04 15.88 6.91
N ASP A 58 -3.85 16.80 6.41
CA ASP A 58 -4.49 17.88 7.19
C ASP A 58 -3.49 18.67 8.07
N GLY A 59 -2.29 18.90 7.56
CA GLY A 59 -1.21 19.59 8.28
C GLY A 59 -0.31 18.66 9.10
N MET A 60 -0.67 17.38 9.26
CA MET A 60 0.11 16.42 10.04
C MET A 60 1.07 15.58 9.20
N PRO A 61 2.38 15.62 9.48
CA PRO A 61 3.33 14.75 8.81
C PRO A 61 3.10 13.29 9.20
N ILE A 62 2.91 12.44 8.20
CA ILE A 62 2.91 11.00 8.35
C ILE A 62 4.37 10.54 8.45
N ILE A 63 4.75 10.07 9.63
CA ILE A 63 6.11 9.61 9.90
C ILE A 63 6.20 8.14 9.52
N SER A 64 6.55 7.88 8.28
CA SER A 64 6.83 6.53 7.76
C SER A 64 8.24 6.03 8.10
N ARG A 65 8.78 6.39 9.27
CA ARG A 65 10.08 5.83 9.69
C ARG A 65 9.85 4.47 10.31
N THR A 66 9.50 3.50 9.50
CA THR A 66 10.02 2.16 9.73
C THR A 66 11.39 2.13 9.08
N SER A 67 12.45 2.09 9.90
CA SER A 67 13.69 1.49 9.42
C SER A 67 13.34 0.15 8.77
N SER A 68 14.06 -0.27 7.74
CA SER A 68 13.85 -1.57 7.09
C SER A 68 13.79 -2.73 8.10
N GLU A 69 14.40 -2.58 9.27
CA GLU A 69 14.34 -3.50 10.42
C GLU A 69 12.98 -3.58 11.14
N PHE A 70 12.14 -2.54 11.07
CA PHE A 70 10.84 -2.45 11.76
C PHE A 70 9.63 -2.46 10.80
N SER A 71 9.85 -2.41 9.48
CA SER A 71 8.78 -2.55 8.49
C SER A 71 8.38 -4.01 8.35
N ILE A 72 7.50 -4.47 9.26
CA ILE A 72 7.05 -5.86 9.31
C ILE A 72 6.14 -6.18 8.13
N THR A 73 5.34 -5.21 7.70
CA THR A 73 4.52 -5.33 6.49
C THR A 73 5.03 -4.33 5.48
N SER A 74 5.39 -4.76 4.27
CA SER A 74 5.72 -3.86 3.16
C SER A 74 4.46 -3.26 2.51
N THR A 75 3.43 -3.00 3.33
CA THR A 75 2.13 -2.47 2.92
C THR A 75 2.25 -0.96 2.75
N ASN A 76 1.50 -0.37 1.82
CA ASN A 76 1.52 1.06 1.62
C ASN A 76 1.04 1.82 2.88
N ILE A 77 1.85 2.76 3.37
CA ILE A 77 1.58 3.59 4.55
C ILE A 77 0.36 4.49 4.35
N LEU A 78 -0.02 4.76 3.11
CA LEU A 78 -1.21 5.53 2.75
C LEU A 78 -2.32 4.68 2.15
N ALA A 79 -2.11 3.35 2.05
CA ALA A 79 -3.19 2.43 1.67
C ALA A 79 -4.39 2.61 2.59
N ASP A 80 -4.17 3.05 3.82
CA ASP A 80 -5.17 3.20 4.86
C ASP A 80 -6.07 4.44 4.68
N LEU A 81 -5.65 5.42 3.88
CA LEU A 81 -6.44 6.60 3.56
C LEU A 81 -7.39 6.31 2.40
N ASN A 82 -8.68 6.61 2.60
CA ASN A 82 -9.70 6.45 1.59
C ASN A 82 -9.61 7.59 0.54
N PRO A 83 -9.40 7.29 -0.76
CA PRO A 83 -9.37 8.33 -1.80
C PRO A 83 -10.67 9.13 -1.90
N SER A 84 -11.82 8.55 -1.53
CA SER A 84 -13.11 9.23 -1.53
C SER A 84 -13.19 10.39 -0.52
N ASP A 85 -12.29 10.43 0.45
CA ASP A 85 -12.23 11.47 1.49
C ASP A 85 -11.24 12.60 1.17
N ILE A 86 -10.44 12.46 0.11
CA ILE A 86 -9.45 13.47 -0.29
C ILE A 86 -10.13 14.60 -1.05
N GLU A 87 -9.97 15.83 -0.57
CA GLU A 87 -10.40 17.05 -1.26
C GLU A 87 -9.36 17.51 -2.28
N SER A 88 -8.09 17.57 -1.86
CA SER A 88 -7.01 18.02 -2.71
C SER A 88 -5.67 17.39 -2.34
N VAL A 89 -4.80 17.25 -3.34
CA VAL A 89 -3.40 16.89 -3.17
C VAL A 89 -2.53 17.99 -3.78
N VAL A 90 -1.60 18.52 -2.99
CA VAL A 90 -0.63 19.53 -3.41
C VAL A 90 0.77 18.99 -3.22
N VAL A 91 1.58 19.05 -4.28
CA VAL A 91 2.97 18.58 -4.23
C VAL A 91 3.91 19.77 -4.17
N LEU A 92 4.59 19.95 -3.04
CA LEU A 92 5.67 20.92 -2.87
C LEU A 92 6.96 20.32 -3.40
N LYS A 93 7.37 20.77 -4.58
CA LYS A 93 8.57 20.28 -5.27
C LYS A 93 9.81 21.08 -4.89
N ASP A 94 9.64 22.35 -4.53
CA ASP A 94 10.73 23.29 -4.25
C ASP A 94 11.15 23.27 -2.79
N ALA A 95 12.46 23.20 -2.56
CA ALA A 95 13.07 23.18 -1.23
C ALA A 95 12.68 24.41 -0.39
N SER A 96 12.47 25.58 -1.02
CA SER A 96 12.02 26.80 -0.32
C SER A 96 10.58 26.71 0.18
N ALA A 97 9.67 26.10 -0.58
CA ALA A 97 8.28 25.87 -0.17
C ALA A 97 8.16 24.73 0.84
N ALA A 98 9.02 23.72 0.72
CA ALA A 98 9.12 22.58 1.61
C ALA A 98 9.88 22.87 2.92
N ALA A 99 10.71 23.92 2.99
CA ALA A 99 11.56 24.24 4.13
C ALA A 99 10.82 24.36 5.47
N ILE A 100 9.54 24.73 5.45
CA ILE A 100 8.68 24.82 6.63
C ILE A 100 8.56 23.46 7.34
N TYR A 101 8.65 22.35 6.60
CA TYR A 101 8.60 20.99 7.14
C TYR A 101 9.98 20.43 7.53
N GLY A 102 11.02 21.28 7.49
CA GLY A 102 12.37 20.97 7.96
C GLY A 102 13.15 20.02 7.05
N SER A 103 14.20 19.40 7.61
CA SER A 103 15.10 18.51 6.86
C SER A 103 14.42 17.30 6.22
N ARG A 104 13.25 16.88 6.74
CA ARG A 104 12.44 15.78 6.20
C ARG A 104 11.80 16.10 4.85
N ALA A 105 11.73 17.38 4.52
CA ALA A 105 11.14 17.89 3.30
C ALA A 105 12.14 17.97 2.14
N ALA A 106 13.40 17.53 2.35
CA ALA A 106 14.47 17.58 1.36
C ALA A 106 14.12 16.85 0.05
N ASN A 107 13.31 15.81 0.13
CA ASN A 107 12.85 15.00 -1.00
C ASN A 107 11.48 15.46 -1.56
N GLY A 108 10.99 16.63 -1.12
CA GLY A 108 9.65 17.14 -1.44
C GLY A 108 8.58 16.76 -0.41
N VAL A 109 7.43 17.42 -0.50
CA VAL A 109 6.28 17.22 0.41
C VAL A 109 5.01 17.01 -0.39
N ILE A 110 4.22 16.01 0.00
CA ILE A 110 2.88 15.76 -0.56
C ILE A 110 1.86 16.12 0.51
N LEU A 111 1.19 17.26 0.32
CA LEU A 111 0.11 17.76 1.16
C LEU A 111 -1.21 17.15 0.70
N ILE A 112 -1.94 16.57 1.64
CA ILE A 112 -3.23 15.95 1.43
C ILE A 112 -4.23 16.66 2.34
N THR A 113 -5.32 17.14 1.76
CA THR A 113 -6.40 17.79 2.49
C THR A 113 -7.65 16.93 2.38
N THR A 114 -8.30 16.67 3.51
CA THR A 114 -9.54 15.89 3.55
C THR A 114 -10.78 16.77 3.42
N LYS A 115 -11.86 16.18 2.91
CA LYS A 115 -13.14 16.88 2.66
C LYS A 115 -13.81 17.29 3.96
N LYS A 116 -14.04 18.59 4.11
CA LYS A 116 -14.76 19.19 5.24
C LYS A 116 -16.24 19.49 4.93
N GLY A 117 -17.00 19.81 5.97
CA GLY A 117 -18.39 20.24 5.86
C GLY A 117 -18.52 21.62 5.22
N LYS A 118 -19.53 21.80 4.37
CA LYS A 118 -19.85 23.09 3.73
C LYS A 118 -21.13 23.66 4.31
N ILE A 119 -21.23 24.99 4.36
CA ILE A 119 -22.41 25.70 4.88
C ILE A 119 -23.62 25.33 4.02
N GLY A 120 -24.73 25.01 4.67
CA GLY A 120 -25.99 24.68 4.02
C GLY A 120 -26.58 23.37 4.50
N LYS A 121 -27.40 22.74 3.66
CA LYS A 121 -28.05 21.47 3.98
C LYS A 121 -26.99 20.37 4.15
N PRO A 122 -27.11 19.49 5.16
CA PRO A 122 -26.26 18.32 5.29
C PRO A 122 -26.25 17.52 3.99
N GLN A 123 -25.05 17.15 3.54
CA GLN A 123 -24.84 16.32 2.37
C GLN A 123 -24.53 14.89 2.80
N ILE A 124 -25.33 13.96 2.29
CA ILE A 124 -25.11 12.53 2.47
C ILE A 124 -24.72 11.98 1.10
N ASN A 125 -23.58 11.30 1.03
CA ASN A 125 -23.08 10.68 -0.18
C ASN A 125 -22.88 9.19 0.07
N PHE A 126 -23.38 8.39 -0.86
CA PHE A 126 -23.15 6.96 -0.91
C PHE A 126 -22.59 6.61 -2.28
N ASN A 127 -21.46 5.91 -2.30
CA ASN A 127 -20.73 5.56 -3.50
C ASN A 127 -20.45 4.06 -3.47
N ILE A 128 -20.87 3.38 -4.53
CA ILE A 128 -20.59 1.96 -4.76
C ILE A 128 -19.79 1.84 -6.04
N ARG A 129 -18.73 1.02 -6.00
CA ARG A 129 -17.95 0.67 -7.16
C ARG A 129 -17.68 -0.83 -7.16
N THR A 130 -17.82 -1.43 -8.33
CA THR A 130 -17.47 -2.83 -8.56
C THR A 130 -16.63 -2.91 -9.83
N GLY A 131 -15.56 -3.71 -9.79
CA GLY A 131 -14.64 -3.91 -10.90
C GLY A 131 -14.35 -5.38 -11.11
N ILE A 132 -13.97 -5.76 -12.33
CA ILE A 132 -13.51 -7.10 -12.67
C ILE A 132 -12.05 -6.98 -13.10
N ASN A 133 -11.18 -7.75 -12.46
CA ASN A 133 -9.76 -7.83 -12.80
C ASN A 133 -9.55 -9.06 -13.67
N LEU A 134 -9.28 -8.85 -14.96
CA LEU A 134 -8.99 -9.91 -15.90
C LEU A 134 -7.52 -10.29 -15.85
N VAL A 135 -7.23 -11.57 -16.03
CA VAL A 135 -5.86 -12.07 -16.16
C VAL A 135 -5.28 -11.59 -17.51
N PRO A 136 -4.12 -10.93 -17.54
CA PRO A 136 -3.48 -10.54 -18.79
C PRO A 136 -2.98 -11.76 -19.56
N GLN A 137 -2.50 -11.56 -20.79
CA GLN A 137 -1.86 -12.64 -21.53
C GLN A 137 -0.64 -13.16 -20.74
N LEU A 138 -0.70 -14.44 -20.38
CA LEU A 138 0.36 -15.14 -19.66
C LEU A 138 1.50 -15.52 -20.63
N LEU A 139 2.69 -15.79 -20.09
CA LEU A 139 3.85 -16.15 -20.89
C LEU A 139 3.62 -17.52 -21.56
N ASP A 140 4.08 -17.66 -22.81
CA ASP A 140 4.16 -18.98 -23.43
C ASP A 140 5.34 -19.74 -22.81
N VAL A 141 5.04 -20.87 -22.18
CA VAL A 141 6.01 -21.69 -21.45
C VAL A 141 6.02 -23.10 -22.03
N ALA A 142 7.22 -23.65 -22.24
CA ALA A 142 7.37 -25.02 -22.69
C ALA A 142 6.86 -25.97 -21.61
N GLY A 143 5.79 -26.71 -21.91
CA GLY A 143 5.22 -27.72 -21.01
C GLY A 143 5.75 -29.12 -21.29
N GLY A 144 5.87 -29.93 -20.23
CA GLY A 144 6.06 -31.37 -20.35
C GLY A 144 7.27 -31.78 -21.16
N ALA A 145 7.06 -32.59 -22.21
CA ALA A 145 8.14 -33.10 -23.06
C ALA A 145 8.97 -31.97 -23.71
N LYS A 146 8.35 -30.83 -24.07
CA LYS A 146 9.07 -29.69 -24.65
C LYS A 146 10.02 -29.05 -23.64
N GLU A 147 9.62 -28.98 -22.37
CA GLU A 147 10.50 -28.51 -21.29
C GLU A 147 11.74 -29.41 -21.19
N ARG A 148 11.53 -30.75 -21.16
CA ARG A 148 12.64 -31.72 -21.10
C ARG A 148 13.59 -31.59 -22.28
N GLU A 149 13.06 -31.46 -23.49
CA GLU A 149 13.86 -31.31 -24.71
C GLU A 149 14.73 -30.04 -24.65
N GLN A 150 14.15 -28.91 -24.26
CA GLN A 150 14.88 -27.65 -24.13
C GLN A 150 15.99 -27.73 -23.08
N VAL A 151 15.68 -28.27 -21.89
CA VAL A 151 16.69 -28.43 -20.84
C VAL A 151 17.77 -29.42 -21.27
N ALA A 152 17.42 -30.53 -21.93
CA ALA A 152 18.39 -31.50 -22.44
C ALA A 152 19.33 -30.88 -23.49
N GLY A 153 18.80 -30.06 -24.40
CA GLY A 153 19.59 -29.32 -25.37
C GLY A 153 20.57 -28.34 -24.71
N LEU A 154 20.14 -27.62 -23.66
CA LEU A 154 21.01 -26.75 -22.89
C LEU A 154 22.13 -27.53 -22.18
N TYR A 155 21.83 -28.71 -21.61
CA TYR A 155 22.85 -29.57 -21.02
C TYR A 155 23.86 -30.06 -22.06
N GLN A 156 23.40 -30.48 -23.24
CA GLN A 156 24.28 -30.93 -24.31
C GLN A 156 25.21 -29.81 -24.81
N GLN A 157 24.71 -28.57 -24.86
CA GLN A 157 25.46 -27.44 -25.39
C GLN A 157 26.42 -26.80 -24.36
N TYR A 158 26.04 -26.75 -23.09
CA TYR A 158 26.71 -25.93 -22.09
C TYR A 158 27.21 -26.68 -20.85
N ALA A 159 26.77 -27.92 -20.60
CA ALA A 159 27.16 -28.61 -19.37
C ALA A 159 28.64 -29.06 -19.44
N PRO A 160 29.45 -28.76 -18.41
CA PRO A 160 30.80 -29.30 -18.31
C PRO A 160 30.80 -30.83 -18.26
N TYR A 161 31.85 -31.45 -18.78
CA TYR A 161 32.04 -32.89 -18.73
C TYR A 161 31.87 -33.44 -17.30
N GLY A 162 31.08 -34.51 -17.16
CA GLY A 162 30.78 -35.14 -15.87
C GLY A 162 29.59 -34.52 -15.11
N THR A 163 28.93 -33.50 -15.67
CA THR A 163 27.70 -32.94 -15.07
C THR A 163 26.49 -33.79 -15.46
N TYR A 164 25.81 -34.35 -14.46
CA TYR A 164 24.59 -35.15 -14.68
C TYR A 164 23.34 -34.28 -14.69
N MET A 165 22.41 -34.61 -15.59
CA MET A 165 21.09 -33.97 -15.63
C MET A 165 20.23 -34.48 -14.46
N PRO A 166 19.48 -33.61 -13.77
CA PRO A 166 18.58 -34.02 -12.69
C PRO A 166 17.55 -35.05 -13.15
N SER A 167 17.22 -36.01 -12.27
CA SER A 167 16.30 -37.11 -12.56
C SER A 167 14.92 -36.67 -13.04
N MET A 168 14.43 -35.49 -12.64
CA MET A 168 13.13 -34.96 -13.10
C MET A 168 13.08 -34.78 -14.62
N TYR A 169 14.22 -34.60 -15.28
CA TYR A 169 14.30 -34.41 -16.72
C TYR A 169 14.64 -35.68 -17.49
N THR A 170 15.20 -36.70 -16.83
CA THR A 170 15.64 -37.96 -17.47
C THR A 170 14.71 -39.13 -17.19
N ASP A 171 14.03 -39.16 -16.04
CA ASP A 171 13.09 -40.21 -15.65
C ASP A 171 11.68 -39.93 -16.18
N ILE A 172 11.45 -40.34 -17.43
CA ILE A 172 10.14 -40.24 -18.09
C ILE A 172 9.08 -41.21 -17.52
N THR A 173 9.50 -42.23 -16.78
CA THR A 173 8.61 -43.27 -16.26
C THR A 173 7.98 -42.90 -14.92
N ASN A 174 8.59 -41.95 -14.21
CA ASN A 174 8.06 -41.48 -12.94
C ASN A 174 6.84 -40.55 -13.16
N PRO A 175 5.63 -40.94 -12.70
CA PRO A 175 4.43 -40.14 -12.90
C PRO A 175 4.49 -38.77 -12.22
N PHE A 176 5.32 -38.61 -11.19
CA PHE A 176 5.51 -37.34 -10.49
C PHE A 176 6.32 -36.32 -11.32
N TYR A 177 7.19 -36.76 -12.22
CA TYR A 177 7.97 -35.88 -13.08
C TYR A 177 7.46 -35.84 -14.53
N ASN A 178 6.38 -36.54 -14.84
CA ASN A 178 5.84 -36.72 -16.19
C ASN A 178 4.53 -35.96 -16.39
N ASN A 179 4.48 -34.70 -15.96
CA ASN A 179 3.32 -33.83 -16.12
C ASN A 179 3.56 -32.76 -17.20
N SER A 180 2.48 -32.06 -17.56
CA SER A 180 2.52 -30.83 -18.38
C SER A 180 1.62 -29.78 -17.71
N SER A 181 1.93 -29.48 -16.46
CA SER A 181 1.14 -28.63 -15.58
C SER A 181 1.21 -27.16 -15.97
N ASP A 182 0.04 -26.53 -16.14
CA ASP A 182 -0.07 -25.09 -16.32
C ASP A 182 -0.13 -24.37 -14.96
N TRP A 183 1.05 -24.02 -14.44
CA TRP A 183 1.17 -23.27 -13.19
C TRP A 183 0.64 -21.84 -13.30
N GLN A 184 0.75 -21.21 -14.46
CA GLN A 184 0.25 -19.84 -14.65
C GLN A 184 -1.28 -19.84 -14.62
N GLY A 185 -1.94 -20.75 -15.34
CA GLY A 185 -3.40 -20.92 -15.27
C GLY A 185 -3.91 -21.40 -13.92
N TYR A 186 -3.12 -22.14 -13.14
CA TYR A 186 -3.48 -22.52 -11.77
C TYR A 186 -3.40 -21.35 -10.79
N LEU A 187 -2.37 -20.51 -10.90
CA LEU A 187 -2.10 -19.43 -9.95
C LEU A 187 -2.85 -18.14 -10.27
N TYR A 188 -3.15 -17.86 -11.55
CA TYR A 188 -3.88 -16.66 -11.93
C TYR A 188 -5.37 -16.94 -12.14
N GLY A 189 -6.21 -16.07 -11.60
CA GLY A 189 -7.66 -16.12 -11.74
C GLY A 189 -8.27 -14.74 -11.87
N THR A 190 -9.37 -14.65 -12.61
CA THR A 190 -10.17 -13.42 -12.66
C THR A 190 -10.74 -13.13 -11.27
N SER A 191 -10.73 -11.87 -10.86
CA SER A 191 -11.25 -11.47 -9.56
C SER A 191 -12.17 -10.26 -9.64
N ILE A 192 -12.87 -10.00 -8.55
CA ILE A 192 -13.80 -8.89 -8.42
C ILE A 192 -13.27 -7.97 -7.33
N THR A 193 -13.30 -6.67 -7.61
CA THR A 193 -13.03 -5.60 -6.65
C THR A 193 -14.33 -4.94 -6.26
N GLN A 194 -14.51 -4.69 -4.97
CA GLN A 194 -15.67 -3.98 -4.43
C GLN A 194 -15.20 -2.82 -3.55
N ASP A 195 -15.85 -1.67 -3.67
CA ASP A 195 -15.53 -0.46 -2.91
C ASP A 195 -16.83 0.28 -2.57
N TYR A 196 -17.09 0.44 -1.27
CA TYR A 196 -18.28 1.08 -0.70
C TYR A 196 -17.84 2.25 0.17
N ASN A 197 -18.34 3.44 -0.12
CA ASN A 197 -18.04 4.64 0.64
C ASN A 197 -19.32 5.36 1.03
N THR A 198 -19.45 5.71 2.30
CA THR A 198 -20.55 6.51 2.82
C THR A 198 -19.97 7.71 3.53
N SER A 199 -20.52 8.89 3.31
CA SER A 199 -20.12 10.08 4.07
C SER A 199 -21.30 10.99 4.36
N ILE A 200 -21.28 11.62 5.53
CA ILE A 200 -22.18 12.71 5.91
C ILE A 200 -21.35 13.93 6.28
N ARG A 201 -21.70 15.08 5.72
CA ARG A 201 -20.99 16.34 5.93
C ARG A 201 -21.96 17.49 6.09
N GLY A 202 -21.62 18.46 6.94
CA GLY A 202 -22.42 19.66 7.12
C GLY A 202 -21.66 20.76 7.86
N ALA A 203 -22.14 21.99 7.73
CA ALA A 203 -21.65 23.11 8.52
C ALA A 203 -22.79 24.06 8.88
N GLY A 204 -22.68 24.64 10.07
CA GLY A 204 -23.53 25.71 10.58
C GLY A 204 -22.70 26.83 11.19
N ASP A 205 -23.35 27.74 11.91
CA ASP A 205 -22.71 28.97 12.41
C ASP A 205 -21.61 28.71 13.44
N TYR A 206 -21.73 27.60 14.19
CA TYR A 206 -20.83 27.24 15.28
C TYR A 206 -19.79 26.17 14.92
N GLY A 207 -19.85 25.61 13.71
CA GLY A 207 -18.88 24.61 13.31
C GLY A 207 -19.21 23.80 12.07
N GLN A 208 -18.30 22.91 11.73
CA GLN A 208 -18.37 21.98 10.61
C GLN A 208 -18.16 20.56 11.13
N TYR A 209 -18.78 19.59 10.47
CA TYR A 209 -18.54 18.18 10.72
C TYR A 209 -18.50 17.39 9.40
N SER A 210 -17.71 16.33 9.40
CA SER A 210 -17.57 15.36 8.33
C SER A 210 -17.33 14.00 8.98
N ILE A 211 -18.12 13.00 8.58
CA ILE A 211 -17.90 11.60 8.96
C ILE A 211 -17.95 10.78 7.68
N SER A 212 -16.96 9.93 7.47
CA SER A 212 -16.94 8.97 6.37
C SER A 212 -16.60 7.57 6.86
N LEU A 213 -17.15 6.59 6.16
CA LEU A 213 -16.90 5.17 6.32
C LEU A 213 -16.57 4.60 4.94
N GLY A 214 -15.51 3.81 4.85
CA GLY A 214 -15.08 3.16 3.62
C GLY A 214 -14.77 1.69 3.84
N TYR A 215 -15.21 0.86 2.91
CA TYR A 215 -14.87 -0.55 2.79
C TYR A 215 -14.35 -0.82 1.38
N MET A 216 -13.21 -1.49 1.26
CA MET A 216 -12.68 -1.96 -0.01
C MET A 216 -12.23 -3.42 0.13
N ASP A 217 -12.53 -4.24 -0.88
CA ASP A 217 -12.04 -5.61 -1.03
C ASP A 217 -11.58 -5.80 -2.48
N ASN A 218 -10.26 -5.91 -2.68
CA ASN A 218 -9.68 -6.35 -3.94
C ASN A 218 -8.96 -7.69 -3.72
N LYS A 219 -9.45 -8.76 -4.34
CA LYS A 219 -8.84 -10.08 -4.20
C LYS A 219 -7.56 -10.29 -4.99
N GLY A 220 -7.18 -9.37 -5.89
CA GLY A 220 -6.06 -9.57 -6.81
C GLY A 220 -6.31 -10.70 -7.80
N ILE A 221 -5.46 -10.84 -8.81
CA ILE A 221 -5.59 -11.94 -9.79
C ILE A 221 -4.68 -13.13 -9.47
N LEU A 222 -3.75 -12.99 -8.54
CA LEU A 222 -2.81 -14.05 -8.17
C LEU A 222 -3.31 -14.78 -6.93
N PHE A 223 -3.18 -16.10 -6.91
CA PHE A 223 -3.53 -16.95 -5.77
C PHE A 223 -2.82 -16.48 -4.48
N ASN A 224 -3.51 -16.54 -3.35
CA ASN A 224 -3.05 -16.02 -2.05
C ASN A 224 -2.68 -14.53 -2.01
N THR A 225 -3.12 -13.73 -2.99
CA THR A 225 -3.04 -12.26 -2.92
C THR A 225 -4.39 -11.63 -2.56
N GLY A 226 -4.37 -10.36 -2.20
CA GLY A 226 -5.57 -9.55 -1.98
C GLY A 226 -5.33 -8.42 -1.00
N PHE A 227 -6.24 -7.46 -0.96
CA PHE A 227 -6.19 -6.30 -0.09
C PHE A 227 -7.60 -5.90 0.33
N LYS A 228 -7.81 -5.80 1.63
CA LYS A 228 -9.02 -5.29 2.25
C LYS A 228 -8.70 -4.07 3.09
N ARG A 229 -9.56 -3.06 3.01
CA ARG A 229 -9.47 -1.85 3.83
C ARG A 229 -10.80 -1.53 4.47
N TYR A 230 -10.75 -1.30 5.77
CA TYR A 230 -11.81 -0.67 6.53
C TYR A 230 -11.27 0.69 6.98
N SER A 231 -12.02 1.76 6.75
CA SER A 231 -11.59 3.11 7.07
C SER A 231 -12.75 3.92 7.63
N SER A 232 -12.46 4.73 8.62
CA SER A 232 -13.36 5.72 9.19
C SER A 232 -12.58 7.02 9.38
N LEU A 233 -13.16 8.13 8.95
CA LEU A 233 -12.60 9.45 9.16
C LEU A 233 -13.70 10.35 9.72
N ALA A 234 -13.43 10.95 10.87
CA ALA A 234 -14.28 11.95 11.48
C ALA A 234 -13.49 13.25 11.64
N SER A 235 -14.03 14.34 11.12
CA SER A 235 -13.44 15.67 11.24
C SER A 235 -14.48 16.64 11.78
N THR A 236 -14.06 17.50 12.70
CA THR A 236 -14.89 18.58 13.25
C THR A 236 -14.11 19.88 13.25
N THR A 237 -14.81 20.99 13.00
CA THR A 237 -14.27 22.34 13.19
C THR A 237 -15.23 23.08 14.11
N PHE A 238 -14.75 23.59 15.24
CA PHE A 238 -15.53 24.39 16.17
C PHE A 238 -15.15 25.85 16.06
N TYR A 239 -16.16 26.72 16.02
CA TYR A 239 -15.99 28.16 16.08
C TYR A 239 -16.45 28.67 17.45
N ALA A 240 -15.51 29.18 18.24
CA ALA A 240 -15.75 29.75 19.56
C ALA A 240 -15.30 31.21 19.64
N LEU A 241 -15.76 31.92 20.68
CA LEU A 241 -15.38 33.32 20.95
C LEU A 241 -15.59 34.25 19.74
N ASN A 242 -16.76 34.19 19.10
CA ASN A 242 -17.06 34.92 17.85
C ASN A 242 -16.02 34.66 16.74
N LYS A 243 -15.66 33.39 16.53
CA LYS A 243 -14.66 32.92 15.55
C LYS A 243 -13.22 33.37 15.84
N LYS A 244 -12.93 33.93 17.03
CA LYS A 244 -11.55 34.15 17.47
C LYS A 244 -10.83 32.85 17.80
N LEU A 245 -11.55 31.85 18.30
CA LEU A 245 -11.00 30.52 18.56
C LEU A 245 -11.58 29.53 17.55
N ILE A 246 -10.71 28.89 16.79
CA ILE A 246 -11.06 27.87 15.80
C ILE A 246 -10.34 26.58 16.19
N ILE A 247 -11.09 25.51 16.44
CA ILE A 247 -10.51 24.20 16.81
C ILE A 247 -10.90 23.20 15.73
N ASN A 248 -9.91 22.63 15.05
CA ASN A 248 -10.12 21.51 14.13
C ASN A 248 -9.70 20.23 14.84
N ASN A 249 -10.51 19.18 14.75
CA ASN A 249 -10.13 17.85 15.18
C ASN A 249 -10.34 16.88 14.04
N THR A 250 -9.39 15.98 13.83
CA THR A 250 -9.50 14.87 12.88
C THR A 250 -9.15 13.57 13.59
N LEU A 251 -10.02 12.56 13.45
CA LEU A 251 -9.81 11.21 13.92
C LEU A 251 -9.92 10.27 12.71
N ALA A 252 -8.83 9.59 12.37
CA ALA A 252 -8.81 8.56 11.35
C ALA A 252 -8.54 7.20 12.01
N VAL A 253 -9.39 6.22 11.71
CA VAL A 253 -9.22 4.83 12.17
C VAL A 253 -9.27 3.93 10.95
N SER A 254 -8.28 3.06 10.81
CA SER A 254 -8.17 2.19 9.66
C SER A 254 -7.66 0.80 10.05
N ARG A 255 -8.12 -0.19 9.29
CA ARG A 255 -7.62 -1.56 9.32
C ARG A 255 -7.39 -2.04 7.90
N THR A 256 -6.18 -2.50 7.61
CA THR A 256 -5.85 -3.13 6.32
C THR A 256 -5.48 -4.59 6.54
N ASP A 257 -5.98 -5.46 5.67
CA ASP A 257 -5.62 -6.87 5.60
C ASP A 257 -5.13 -7.16 4.17
N GLN A 258 -3.85 -7.46 4.04
CA GLN A 258 -3.20 -7.71 2.77
C GLN A 258 -2.68 -9.15 2.73
N GLY A 259 -3.23 -9.93 1.81
CA GLY A 259 -2.68 -11.22 1.41
C GLY A 259 -1.59 -11.04 0.37
N ARG A 260 -0.46 -11.69 0.56
CA ARG A 260 0.64 -11.73 -0.40
C ARG A 260 1.06 -13.16 -0.66
N ASN A 261 1.49 -13.41 -1.88
CA ASN A 261 2.07 -14.68 -2.26
C ASN A 261 3.60 -14.52 -2.28
N PRO A 262 4.32 -14.98 -1.23
CA PRO A 262 5.78 -14.86 -1.15
C PRO A 262 6.50 -15.66 -2.25
N ASP A 263 5.81 -16.62 -2.86
CA ASP A 263 6.34 -17.49 -3.88
C ASP A 263 6.21 -16.93 -5.30
N ALA A 264 5.64 -15.72 -5.48
CA ALA A 264 5.39 -15.02 -6.74
C ALA A 264 6.22 -15.53 -7.93
N LEU A 265 5.71 -16.57 -8.62
CA LEU A 265 6.37 -17.33 -9.69
C LEU A 265 7.91 -17.45 -9.57
N SER A 266 8.43 -17.64 -8.35
CA SER A 266 9.86 -17.78 -8.13
C SER A 266 10.33 -19.10 -8.72
N THR A 267 10.93 -19.02 -9.92
CA THR A 267 11.88 -19.90 -10.64
C THR A 267 11.82 -21.43 -10.44
N GLY A 268 10.73 -21.99 -9.91
CA GLY A 268 10.65 -23.38 -9.47
C GLY A 268 9.34 -24.07 -9.80
N TYR A 269 8.49 -23.45 -10.62
CA TYR A 269 7.28 -24.05 -11.15
C TYR A 269 7.58 -24.72 -12.50
N SER A 270 8.22 -25.89 -12.45
CA SER A 270 8.42 -26.74 -13.63
C SER A 270 7.08 -27.36 -14.04
N ALA A 271 6.76 -27.39 -15.34
CA ALA A 271 5.55 -28.02 -15.85
C ALA A 271 5.59 -29.55 -15.69
N LEU A 272 6.78 -30.12 -15.45
CA LEU A 272 6.97 -31.54 -15.14
C LEU A 272 6.39 -31.97 -13.79
N LEU A 273 6.22 -31.03 -12.87
CA LEU A 273 5.70 -31.28 -11.53
C LEU A 273 4.16 -31.23 -11.52
N PRO A 274 3.48 -32.07 -10.73
CA PRO A 274 2.03 -32.03 -10.60
C PRO A 274 1.56 -30.73 -9.93
N LEU A 275 0.38 -30.24 -10.31
CA LEU A 275 -0.30 -29.16 -9.60
C LEU A 275 -0.77 -29.62 -8.21
N PRO A 276 -0.99 -28.69 -7.24
CA PRO A 276 -1.43 -29.01 -5.88
C PRO A 276 -2.74 -29.81 -5.77
N ASN A 277 -3.59 -29.73 -6.79
CA ASN A 277 -4.87 -30.44 -6.84
C ASN A 277 -4.77 -31.84 -7.50
N ASN A 278 -3.58 -32.28 -7.90
CA ASN A 278 -3.38 -33.60 -8.52
C ASN A 278 -3.44 -34.71 -7.45
N PRO A 279 -4.11 -35.85 -7.68
CA PRO A 279 -4.13 -36.97 -6.74
C PRO A 279 -2.75 -37.47 -6.30
N LEU A 280 -1.72 -37.34 -7.15
CA LEU A 280 -0.33 -37.70 -6.82
C LEU A 280 0.25 -36.88 -5.66
N VAL A 281 -0.35 -35.73 -5.33
CA VAL A 281 0.04 -34.87 -4.20
C VAL A 281 -1.01 -34.88 -3.09
N SER A 282 -2.10 -35.64 -3.22
CA SER A 282 -3.11 -35.79 -2.17
C SER A 282 -2.50 -36.46 -0.92
N GLY A 283 -2.38 -35.71 0.17
CA GLY A 283 -1.74 -36.15 1.42
C GLY A 283 -0.23 -35.88 1.50
N ALA A 284 0.35 -35.25 0.49
CA ALA A 284 1.74 -34.78 0.50
C ALA A 284 1.77 -33.26 0.77
N GLU A 285 2.53 -32.81 1.77
CA GLU A 285 2.74 -31.38 2.09
C GLU A 285 3.63 -30.64 1.08
N VAL A 286 3.78 -31.19 -0.13
CA VAL A 286 4.87 -30.85 -1.05
C VAL A 286 4.52 -29.68 -1.96
N TYR A 287 3.26 -29.27 -2.11
CA TYR A 287 2.89 -28.18 -3.02
C TYR A 287 1.76 -27.31 -2.49
N GLN A 288 2.06 -26.43 -1.55
CA GLN A 288 1.18 -25.30 -1.23
C GLN A 288 1.90 -23.99 -1.55
N PRO A 289 1.33 -23.13 -2.42
CA PRO A 289 1.79 -21.76 -2.55
C PRO A 289 1.73 -21.11 -1.16
N GLY A 290 2.85 -20.54 -0.74
CA GLY A 290 2.95 -19.81 0.51
C GLY A 290 1.92 -18.68 0.58
N LYS A 291 1.69 -18.24 1.80
CA LYS A 291 0.82 -17.12 2.09
C LYS A 291 1.48 -16.24 3.14
N SER A 292 1.52 -14.95 2.86
CA SER A 292 1.81 -13.93 3.84
C SER A 292 0.53 -13.14 4.09
N ALA A 293 0.12 -13.04 5.34
CA ALA A 293 -0.99 -12.23 5.79
C ALA A 293 -0.44 -11.04 6.57
N ASN A 294 -0.67 -9.84 6.06
CA ASN A 294 -0.23 -8.60 6.66
C ASN A 294 -1.45 -7.85 7.19
N ILE A 295 -1.50 -7.58 8.49
CA ILE A 295 -2.56 -6.81 9.11
C ILE A 295 -1.97 -5.53 9.67
N ASN A 296 -2.58 -4.38 9.37
CA ASN A 296 -2.24 -3.11 10.00
C ASN A 296 -3.48 -2.47 10.60
N ASP A 297 -3.41 -2.12 11.88
CA ASP A 297 -4.41 -1.34 12.59
C ASP A 297 -3.82 0.03 12.89
N ARG A 298 -4.48 1.11 12.49
CA ARG A 298 -3.97 2.47 12.69
C ARG A 298 -5.04 3.40 13.22
N VAL A 299 -4.63 4.23 14.18
CA VAL A 299 -5.42 5.32 14.74
C VAL A 299 -4.58 6.58 14.65
N ARG A 300 -5.15 7.63 14.04
CA ARG A 300 -4.57 8.97 14.00
C ARG A 300 -5.57 9.95 14.59
N PHE A 301 -5.10 10.78 15.50
CA PHE A 301 -5.86 11.88 16.05
C PHE A 301 -5.04 13.16 15.90
N SER A 302 -5.64 14.23 15.39
CA SER A 302 -5.05 15.56 15.40
C SER A 302 -6.04 16.58 15.92
N SER A 303 -5.51 17.59 16.62
CA SER A 303 -6.25 18.75 17.11
C SER A 303 -5.44 20.01 16.85
N ASP A 304 -6.01 20.93 16.09
CA ASP A 304 -5.44 22.21 15.70
C ASP A 304 -6.30 23.35 16.25
N ALA A 305 -5.80 24.04 17.27
CA ALA A 305 -6.46 25.19 17.87
C ALA A 305 -5.78 26.50 17.46
N THR A 306 -6.49 27.35 16.73
CA THR A 306 -6.04 28.69 16.36
C THR A 306 -6.79 29.74 17.17
N LEU A 307 -6.06 30.58 17.89
CA LEU A 307 -6.56 31.74 18.62
C LEU A 307 -6.09 33.04 17.93
N ASN A 308 -7.05 33.78 17.37
CA ASN A 308 -6.84 35.11 16.82
C ASN A 308 -6.82 36.13 17.97
N LEU A 309 -5.61 36.55 18.37
CA LEU A 309 -5.39 37.43 19.53
C LEU A 309 -5.84 38.86 19.20
N VAL A 310 -5.30 39.40 18.11
CA VAL A 310 -5.63 40.71 17.54
C VAL A 310 -5.61 40.60 16.01
N LYS A 311 -5.96 41.69 15.32
CA LYS A 311 -5.84 41.75 13.86
C LYS A 311 -4.40 41.38 13.46
N ASP A 312 -4.26 40.48 12.50
CA ASP A 312 -2.98 40.02 11.93
C ASP A 312 -2.08 39.21 12.88
N LEU A 313 -2.50 38.90 14.12
CA LEU A 313 -1.74 38.08 15.07
C LEU A 313 -2.56 36.86 15.52
N SER A 314 -2.09 35.67 15.17
CA SER A 314 -2.71 34.41 15.56
C SER A 314 -1.71 33.49 16.27
N TYR A 315 -2.18 32.83 17.32
CA TYR A 315 -1.46 31.75 18.00
C TYR A 315 -2.11 30.42 17.64
N ASN A 316 -1.33 29.47 17.15
CA ASN A 316 -1.78 28.13 16.79
C ASN A 316 -1.09 27.09 17.68
N VAL A 317 -1.89 26.14 18.18
CA VAL A 317 -1.43 24.96 18.89
C VAL A 317 -1.90 23.74 18.11
N ASN A 318 -0.98 22.83 17.83
CA ASN A 318 -1.25 21.58 17.18
C ASN A 318 -0.81 20.42 18.08
N LEU A 319 -1.67 19.42 18.20
CA LEU A 319 -1.42 18.15 18.85
C LEU A 319 -1.79 17.03 17.90
N SER A 320 -0.87 16.11 17.65
CA SER A 320 -1.13 14.93 16.83
C SER A 320 -0.61 13.68 17.50
N MET A 321 -1.43 12.63 17.45
CA MET A 321 -1.14 11.31 17.97
C MET A 321 -1.36 10.29 16.87
N GLU A 322 -0.47 9.33 16.79
CA GLU A 322 -0.62 8.18 15.91
C GLU A 322 -0.22 6.91 16.66
N TYR A 323 -1.05 5.89 16.52
CA TYR A 323 -0.76 4.52 16.91
C TYR A 323 -0.92 3.64 15.68
N LEU A 324 0.12 2.87 15.36
CA LEU A 324 0.11 1.87 14.30
C LEU A 324 0.54 0.54 14.91
N ARG A 325 -0.25 -0.50 14.68
CA ARG A 325 0.10 -1.88 14.97
C ARG A 325 0.16 -2.66 13.67
N SER A 326 1.28 -3.32 13.44
CA SER A 326 1.51 -4.15 12.26
C SER A 326 1.74 -5.59 12.67
N MET A 327 1.15 -6.53 11.94
CA MET A 327 1.34 -7.97 12.09
C MET A 327 1.62 -8.58 10.74
N GLN A 328 2.54 -9.54 10.70
CA GLN A 328 2.79 -10.37 9.55
C GLN A 328 2.86 -11.83 9.98
N ASP A 329 2.01 -12.65 9.37
CA ASP A 329 2.10 -14.09 9.45
C ASP A 329 2.50 -14.64 8.09
N VAL A 330 3.61 -15.35 8.02
CA VAL A 330 4.09 -16.04 6.82
C VAL A 330 4.02 -17.54 7.06
N TYR A 331 3.41 -18.22 6.10
CA TYR A 331 3.33 -19.67 6.06
C TYR A 331 3.81 -20.15 4.70
N SER A 332 4.78 -21.08 4.70
CA SER A 332 5.23 -21.76 3.49
C SER A 332 5.54 -23.22 3.79
N MET A 333 5.06 -24.13 2.94
CA MET A 333 5.50 -25.53 2.94
C MET A 333 6.60 -25.72 1.89
N SER A 334 7.58 -26.55 2.18
CA SER A 334 8.66 -26.88 1.24
C SER A 334 8.13 -27.61 0.01
N ARG A 335 8.57 -27.16 -1.17
CA ARG A 335 8.14 -27.69 -2.47
C ARG A 335 8.60 -29.13 -2.77
N ARG A 336 9.46 -29.70 -1.92
CA ARG A 336 10.13 -31.00 -2.14
C ARG A 336 10.38 -31.82 -0.87
N THR A 337 10.26 -31.24 0.32
CA THR A 337 10.57 -31.90 1.60
C THR A 337 9.43 -31.70 2.60
N LEU A 338 9.37 -32.53 3.65
CA LEU A 338 8.38 -32.44 4.74
C LEU A 338 8.64 -31.26 5.71
N ARG A 339 9.13 -30.13 5.20
CA ARG A 339 9.49 -28.97 6.03
C ARG A 339 8.50 -27.85 5.79
N ALA A 340 7.71 -27.52 6.82
CA ALA A 340 6.92 -26.31 6.86
C ALA A 340 7.67 -25.27 7.70
N ASP A 341 7.78 -24.05 7.17
CA ASP A 341 8.30 -22.90 7.90
C ASP A 341 7.13 -21.94 8.16
N SER A 342 6.95 -21.55 9.42
CA SER A 342 5.98 -20.55 9.84
C SER A 342 6.70 -19.45 10.61
N ARG A 343 6.37 -18.20 10.31
CA ARG A 343 6.95 -17.03 10.97
C ARG A 343 5.83 -16.04 11.25
N SER A 344 5.75 -15.59 12.49
CA SER A 344 4.91 -14.46 12.89
C SER A 344 5.80 -13.32 13.36
N ALA A 345 5.43 -12.09 13.03
CA ALA A 345 6.06 -10.88 13.51
C ALA A 345 4.98 -9.84 13.82
N SER A 346 5.20 -9.05 14.88
CA SER A 346 4.34 -7.91 15.19
C SER A 346 5.16 -6.73 15.68
N GLY A 347 4.64 -5.52 15.45
CA GLY A 347 5.32 -4.29 15.78
C GLY A 347 4.32 -3.20 16.06
N GLU A 348 4.71 -2.27 16.92
CA GLU A 348 3.92 -1.10 17.28
C GLU A 348 4.73 0.16 17.08
N ASN A 349 4.09 1.19 16.55
CA ASN A 349 4.64 2.52 16.42
C ASN A 349 3.70 3.51 17.11
N ARG A 350 4.28 4.42 17.90
CA ARG A 350 3.56 5.47 18.63
C ARG A 350 4.24 6.80 18.36
N ASN A 351 3.55 7.71 17.70
CA ASN A 351 4.05 9.04 17.41
C ASN A 351 3.19 10.08 18.14
N LEU A 352 3.86 11.03 18.78
CA LEU A 352 3.25 12.21 19.37
C LEU A 352 3.98 13.45 18.80
N LEU A 353 3.21 14.37 18.23
CA LEU A 353 3.70 15.67 17.81
C LEU A 353 2.93 16.75 18.57
N PHE A 354 3.67 17.70 19.13
CA PHE A 354 3.12 18.89 19.73
C PHE A 354 3.86 20.09 19.16
N GLN A 355 3.12 21.03 18.57
CA GLN A 355 3.68 22.21 17.92
C GLN A 355 2.90 23.45 18.36
N ASN A 356 3.64 24.55 18.55
CA ASN A 356 3.06 25.85 18.80
C ASN A 356 3.64 26.84 17.79
N THR A 357 2.81 27.72 17.26
CA THR A 357 3.24 28.69 16.25
C THR A 357 2.55 30.02 16.49
N LEU A 358 3.34 31.09 16.58
CA LEU A 358 2.83 32.46 16.62
C LEU A 358 3.07 33.08 15.25
N THR A 359 2.00 33.54 14.61
CA THR A 359 2.05 34.14 13.26
C THR A 359 1.61 35.58 13.33
N TYR A 360 2.46 36.49 12.85
CA TYR A 360 2.15 37.90 12.65
C TYR A 360 2.24 38.23 11.15
N ALA A 361 1.13 38.62 10.53
CA ALA A 361 1.03 38.84 9.09
C ALA A 361 0.34 40.18 8.77
N PRO A 362 1.01 41.32 9.02
CA PRO A 362 0.42 42.63 8.83
C PRO A 362 0.09 42.88 7.34
N GLN A 363 -1.14 43.30 7.05
CA GLN A 363 -1.50 43.82 5.74
C GLN A 363 -1.31 45.34 5.73
N PHE A 364 -0.24 45.80 5.08
CA PHE A 364 -0.08 47.20 4.73
C PHE A 364 -0.81 47.43 3.40
N GLY A 365 -1.74 48.39 3.41
CA GLY A 365 -2.64 48.69 2.29
C GLY A 365 -1.94 49.28 1.08
#